data_AF-A0A2S7XGK3-F1
#
_entry.id   AF-A0A2S7XGK3-F1
#
_cell.length_a   1.000
_cell.length_b   1.000
_cell.length_c   1.000
_cell.angle_alpha   90.00
_cell.angle_beta   90.00
_cell.angle_gamma   90.00
#
_symmetry.space_group_name_H-M   'P 1'
#
loop_
_entity.id
_entity.type
_entity.pdbx_description
1 polymer ?
#
loop_
_entity_poly.entity_id
_entity_poly.type
_entity_poly.pdbx_seq_one_letter_code
_entity_poly.pdbx_strand_id
1 'polypeptide(L)'
;MDLSAGALLFSALLSPLAMADWQLDLGLEINRPDLQRISNSSASLVLGEETLVFNSIDQQSQVKAWAEIKNINAENVEIAFRVTEEGNGNVRTLCAPTIITKLNNQESYMVSDSSAKETVKLSVEVISS
;
A
#
# COMPACT_ATOMS: atom_id res chain seq x y z
N MET A 1 6.42 43.31 -18.56
CA MET A 1 5.63 42.18 -18.04
C MET A 1 6.50 40.95 -18.15
N ASP A 2 6.95 40.45 -17.01
CA ASP A 2 7.96 39.40 -16.92
C ASP A 2 7.27 38.03 -17.13
N LEU A 3 7.35 37.52 -18.36
CA LEU A 3 6.73 36.25 -18.76
C LEU A 3 7.55 35.03 -18.29
N SER A 4 8.60 35.26 -17.49
CA SER A 4 9.55 34.25 -17.00
C SER A 4 9.06 33.56 -15.72
N ALA A 5 8.30 34.25 -14.87
CA ALA A 5 7.75 33.67 -13.64
C ALA A 5 6.62 32.66 -13.88
N GLY A 6 5.87 32.79 -15.00
CA GLY A 6 4.77 31.88 -15.34
C GLY A 6 5.23 30.55 -15.96
N ALA A 7 6.39 30.50 -16.59
CA ALA A 7 6.91 29.30 -17.25
C ALA A 7 7.54 28.29 -16.28
N LEU A 8 8.10 28.77 -15.15
CA LEU A 8 8.76 27.92 -14.15
C LEU A 8 7.79 27.09 -13.31
N LEU A 9 6.51 27.46 -13.25
CA LEU A 9 5.48 26.72 -12.52
C LEU A 9 4.99 25.48 -13.28
N PHE A 10 5.11 25.45 -14.61
CA PHE A 10 4.71 24.28 -15.40
C PHE A 10 5.78 23.17 -15.44
N SER A 11 7.05 23.52 -15.23
CA SER A 11 8.13 22.52 -15.08
C SER A 11 8.06 21.74 -13.75
N ALA A 12 7.32 22.23 -12.76
CA ALA A 12 7.10 21.53 -11.50
C ALA A 12 5.89 20.57 -11.53
N LEU A 13 4.99 20.73 -12.51
CA LEU A 13 3.75 19.93 -12.64
C LEU A 13 3.95 18.58 -13.32
N LEU A 14 5.16 18.31 -13.83
CA LEU A 14 5.61 17.01 -14.31
C LEU A 14 6.87 16.62 -13.53
N SER A 15 6.83 16.70 -12.20
CA SER A 15 7.98 16.23 -11.41
C SER A 15 8.25 14.78 -11.84
N PRO A 16 9.51 14.39 -12.13
CA PRO A 16 9.86 13.01 -12.48
C PRO A 16 9.31 11.98 -11.48
N LEU A 17 9.07 12.40 -10.23
CA LEU A 17 8.45 11.60 -9.17
C LEU A 17 6.98 11.23 -9.45
N ALA A 18 6.23 12.06 -10.17
CA ALA A 18 4.83 11.78 -10.52
C ALA A 18 4.70 10.85 -11.75
N MET A 19 5.78 10.67 -12.52
CA MET A 19 5.83 9.83 -13.73
C MET A 19 6.64 8.54 -13.53
N ALA A 20 7.23 8.34 -12.35
CA ALA A 20 7.97 7.12 -12.04
C ALA A 20 7.01 5.93 -11.97
N ASP A 21 7.47 4.78 -12.47
CA ASP A 21 6.81 3.49 -12.23
C ASP A 21 7.19 3.08 -10.81
N TRP A 22 6.23 3.23 -9.88
CA TRP A 22 6.47 2.92 -8.47
C TRP A 22 6.14 1.46 -8.24
N GLN A 23 7.13 0.63 -7.97
CA GLN A 23 6.89 -0.75 -7.58
C GLN A 23 6.76 -0.84 -6.06
N LEU A 24 5.67 -1.46 -5.60
CA LEU A 24 5.47 -1.87 -4.22
C LEU A 24 5.76 -3.35 -4.07
N ASP A 25 6.68 -3.69 -3.17
CA ASP A 25 6.82 -5.04 -2.65
C ASP A 25 6.12 -5.11 -1.28
N LEU A 26 5.15 -6.03 -1.18
CA LEU A 26 4.31 -6.23 -0.01
C LEU A 26 4.49 -7.65 0.54
N GLY A 27 4.85 -7.75 1.82
CA GLY A 27 4.67 -8.95 2.63
C GLY A 27 3.43 -8.80 3.52
N LEU A 28 2.51 -9.76 3.45
CA LEU A 28 1.31 -9.84 4.26
C LEU A 28 1.35 -11.10 5.15
N GLU A 29 1.27 -10.88 6.46
CA GLU A 29 1.13 -11.95 7.44
C GLU A 29 -0.18 -11.78 8.21
N ILE A 30 -1.02 -12.81 8.25
CA ILE A 30 -2.24 -12.86 9.05
C ILE A 30 -2.14 -14.11 9.94
N ASN A 31 -2.34 -13.94 11.24
CA ASN A 31 -2.31 -15.02 12.21
C ASN A 31 -3.54 -14.96 13.11
N ARG A 32 -4.37 -15.99 13.04
CA ARG A 32 -5.51 -16.24 13.94
C ARG A 32 -5.72 -17.76 14.10
N PRO A 33 -6.53 -18.23 15.08
CA PRO A 33 -6.62 -19.65 15.41
C PRO A 33 -6.98 -20.60 14.25
N ASP A 34 -7.74 -20.11 13.27
CA ASP A 34 -8.25 -20.83 12.11
C ASP A 34 -7.54 -20.47 10.79
N LEU A 35 -6.68 -19.45 10.79
CA LEU A 35 -6.00 -18.98 9.59
C LEU A 35 -4.59 -18.47 9.93
N GLN A 36 -3.59 -19.13 9.35
CA GLN A 36 -2.24 -18.60 9.23
C GLN A 36 -1.94 -18.38 7.76
N ARG A 37 -1.62 -17.14 7.39
CA ARG A 37 -1.32 -16.76 6.02
C ARG A 37 -0.07 -15.91 6.01
N ILE A 38 0.88 -16.29 5.17
CA ILE A 38 2.08 -15.53 4.87
C ILE A 38 2.15 -15.47 3.35
N SER A 39 2.21 -14.26 2.79
CA SER A 39 2.28 -14.08 1.35
C SER A 39 3.10 -12.85 1.01
N ASN A 40 3.75 -12.90 -0.15
CA ASN A 40 4.45 -11.77 -0.73
C ASN A 40 3.86 -11.48 -2.10
N SER A 41 3.77 -10.20 -2.46
CA SER A 41 3.25 -9.73 -3.74
C SER A 41 3.97 -8.47 -4.17
N SER A 42 4.08 -8.26 -5.48
CA SER A 42 4.63 -7.04 -6.06
C SER A 42 3.60 -6.42 -7.01
N ALA A 43 3.46 -5.10 -6.98
CA ALA A 43 2.53 -4.38 -7.83
C ALA A 43 3.06 -2.98 -8.21
N SER A 44 2.82 -2.56 -9.45
CA SER A 44 3.02 -1.16 -9.85
C SER A 44 1.93 -0.30 -9.25
N LEU A 45 2.31 0.86 -8.73
CA LEU A 45 1.44 1.86 -8.15
C LEU A 45 1.52 3.15 -8.97
N VAL A 46 0.38 3.83 -9.05
CA VAL A 46 0.27 5.16 -9.63
C VAL A 46 -0.14 6.13 -8.52
N LEU A 47 0.47 7.32 -8.50
CA LEU A 47 0.16 8.36 -7.51
C LEU A 47 -1.33 8.72 -7.54
N GLY A 48 -2.01 8.58 -6.41
CA GLY A 48 -3.44 8.88 -6.25
C GLY A 48 -4.40 7.80 -6.79
N GLU A 49 -3.90 6.64 -7.25
CA GLU A 49 -4.74 5.53 -7.71
C GLU A 49 -4.72 4.36 -6.72
N GLU A 50 -5.91 3.89 -6.32
CA GLU A 50 -6.03 2.68 -5.50
C GLU A 50 -5.80 1.44 -6.36
N THR A 51 -4.79 0.66 -5.99
CA THR A 51 -4.38 -0.56 -6.70
C THR A 51 -4.63 -1.79 -5.84
N LEU A 52 -5.18 -2.86 -6.42
CA LEU A 52 -5.25 -4.17 -5.77
C LEU A 52 -3.86 -4.82 -5.80
N VAL A 53 -3.21 -4.92 -4.64
CA VAL A 53 -1.83 -5.39 -4.52
C VAL A 53 -1.73 -6.84 -4.04
N PHE A 54 -2.79 -7.36 -3.41
CA PHE A 54 -2.89 -8.76 -3.03
C PHE A 54 -4.33 -9.26 -3.13
N ASN A 55 -4.49 -10.51 -3.58
CA ASN A 55 -5.77 -11.19 -3.61
C ASN A 55 -5.59 -12.70 -3.39
N SER A 56 -6.17 -13.23 -2.31
CA SER A 56 -6.13 -14.67 -2.07
C SER A 56 -7.14 -15.43 -2.92
N ILE A 57 -6.83 -16.68 -3.27
CA ILE A 57 -7.69 -17.55 -4.10
C ILE A 57 -8.56 -18.48 -3.23
N ASP A 58 -8.68 -18.19 -1.93
CA ASP A 58 -9.36 -19.07 -0.99
C ASP A 58 -10.89 -18.95 -1.11
N GLN A 59 -11.57 -20.09 -1.21
CA GLN A 59 -13.01 -20.15 -1.54
C GLN A 59 -13.90 -19.82 -0.33
N GLN A 60 -13.40 -20.03 0.90
CA GLN A 60 -14.18 -19.80 2.11
C GLN A 60 -14.06 -18.35 2.62
N SER A 61 -12.90 -17.73 2.38
CA SER A 61 -12.60 -16.39 2.88
C SER A 61 -11.54 -15.71 2.01
N GLN A 62 -11.97 -14.71 1.24
CA GLN A 62 -11.12 -14.00 0.31
C GLN A 62 -10.51 -12.77 0.98
N VAL A 63 -9.20 -12.81 1.22
CA VAL A 63 -8.42 -11.65 1.67
C VAL A 63 -7.95 -10.85 0.46
N LYS A 64 -8.19 -9.54 0.50
CA LYS A 64 -7.75 -8.57 -0.49
C LYS A 64 -6.96 -7.46 0.21
N ALA A 65 -5.87 -7.00 -0.40
CA ALA A 65 -5.18 -5.81 0.04
C ALA A 65 -5.09 -4.80 -1.10
N TRP A 66 -5.38 -3.55 -0.79
CA TRP A 66 -5.23 -2.42 -1.67
C TRP A 66 -4.19 -1.45 -1.11
N ALA A 67 -3.53 -0.75 -2.02
CA ALA A 67 -2.59 0.31 -1.70
C ALA A 67 -2.83 1.52 -2.61
N GLU A 68 -2.63 2.72 -2.06
CA GLU A 68 -2.67 3.98 -2.80
C GLU A 68 -1.49 4.83 -2.35
N ILE A 69 -0.66 5.31 -3.28
CA ILE A 69 0.33 6.34 -2.94
C ILE A 69 -0.42 7.65 -2.75
N LYS A 70 -0.38 8.21 -1.53
CA LYS A 70 -1.04 9.47 -1.18
C LYS A 70 -0.14 10.67 -1.46
N ASN A 71 1.16 10.51 -1.21
CA ASN A 71 2.12 11.59 -1.33
C ASN A 71 3.52 11.04 -1.58
N ILE A 72 4.32 11.79 -2.34
CA ILE A 72 5.75 11.52 -2.57
C ILE A 72 6.50 12.83 -2.39
N ASN A 73 7.54 12.79 -1.59
CA ASN A 73 8.52 13.87 -1.49
C ASN A 73 9.94 13.32 -1.70
N ALA A 74 10.94 14.20 -1.57
CA ALA A 74 12.34 13.85 -1.84
C ALA A 74 12.89 12.73 -0.95
N GLU A 75 12.26 12.46 0.20
CA GLU A 75 12.76 11.50 1.18
C GLU A 75 11.80 10.33 1.44
N ASN A 76 10.49 10.57 1.33
CA ASN A 76 9.48 9.62 1.78
C ASN A 76 8.33 9.47 0.77
N VAL A 77 7.77 8.27 0.78
CA VAL A 77 6.53 7.87 0.11
C VAL A 77 5.51 7.54 1.19
N GLU A 78 4.34 8.15 1.08
CA GLU A 78 3.19 7.88 1.95
C GLU A 78 2.19 6.99 1.23
N ILE A 79 1.90 5.83 1.79
CA ILE A 79 1.05 4.80 1.19
C ILE A 79 -0.09 4.48 2.15
N ALA A 80 -1.33 4.66 1.69
CA ALA A 80 -2.50 4.19 2.39
C ALA A 80 -2.78 2.74 2.00
N PHE A 81 -2.98 1.89 3.00
CA PHE A 81 -3.36 0.49 2.82
C PHE A 81 -4.79 0.25 3.26
N ARG A 82 -5.41 -0.75 2.66
CA ARG A 82 -6.65 -1.34 3.14
C ARG A 82 -6.57 -2.84 2.96
N VAL A 83 -6.69 -3.59 4.05
CA VAL A 83 -6.75 -5.06 4.02
C VAL A 83 -8.13 -5.47 4.47
N THR A 84 -8.86 -6.17 3.61
CA THR A 84 -10.18 -6.70 3.94
C THR A 84 -10.23 -8.19 3.76
N GLU A 85 -11.15 -8.80 4.49
CA GLU A 85 -11.55 -10.18 4.31
C GLU A 85 -13.03 -10.23 3.93
N GLU A 86 -13.34 -10.95 2.86
CA GLU A 86 -14.70 -11.19 2.38
C GLU A 86 -15.03 -12.68 2.52
N GLY A 87 -16.04 -13.00 3.33
CA GLY A 87 -16.48 -14.37 3.57
C GLY A 87 -17.97 -14.42 3.89
N ASN A 88 -18.68 -15.43 3.37
CA ASN A 88 -20.11 -15.63 3.58
C ASN A 88 -20.98 -14.39 3.26
N GLY A 89 -20.58 -13.59 2.26
CA GLY A 89 -21.31 -12.38 1.85
C GLY A 89 -21.10 -11.15 2.74
N ASN A 90 -20.16 -11.20 3.69
CA ASN A 90 -19.78 -10.05 4.52
C ASN A 90 -18.32 -9.65 4.23
N VAL A 91 -18.06 -8.34 4.23
CA VAL A 91 -16.73 -7.75 4.09
C VAL A 91 -16.34 -7.11 5.41
N ARG A 92 -15.23 -7.55 6.00
CA ARG A 92 -14.64 -6.92 7.18
C ARG A 92 -13.28 -6.32 6.85
N THR A 93 -12.97 -5.16 7.43
CA THR A 93 -11.64 -4.56 7.34
C THR A 93 -10.77 -5.14 8.45
N LEU A 94 -9.65 -5.75 8.08
CA LEU A 94 -8.66 -6.26 9.05
C LEU A 94 -7.73 -5.15 9.53
N CYS A 95 -7.26 -4.31 8.61
CA CYS A 95 -6.51 -3.10 8.93
C CYS A 95 -6.56 -2.09 7.79
N ALA A 96 -6.33 -0.81 8.08
CA ALA A 96 -6.22 0.25 7.08
C ALA A 96 -5.20 1.33 7.48
N PRO A 97 -3.91 0.97 7.62
CA PRO A 97 -2.89 1.93 8.04
C PRO A 97 -2.46 2.83 6.88
N THR A 98 -1.92 3.99 7.22
CA THR A 98 -1.03 4.76 6.34
C THR A 98 0.40 4.53 6.78
N ILE A 99 1.27 4.08 5.88
CA ILE A 99 2.69 3.81 6.13
C ILE A 99 3.51 4.86 5.37
N ILE A 100 4.46 5.47 6.08
CA ILE A 100 5.44 6.40 5.49
C ILE A 100 6.77 5.65 5.44
N THR A 101 7.32 5.45 4.25
CA THR A 101 8.60 4.75 4.04
C THR A 101 9.53 5.54 3.14
N LYS A 102 10.83 5.27 3.23
CA LYS A 102 11.83 5.74 2.27
C LYS A 102 11.90 4.79 1.08
N LEU A 103 12.41 5.27 -0.05
CA LEU A 103 12.69 4.41 -1.20
C LEU A 103 13.75 3.37 -0.87
N ASN A 104 13.53 2.14 -1.34
CA ASN A 104 14.40 0.99 -1.12
C ASN A 104 14.67 0.71 0.37
N ASN A 105 13.67 0.99 1.21
CA ASN A 105 13.70 0.71 2.63
C ASN A 105 12.43 -0.06 3.03
N GLN A 106 12.63 -1.20 3.66
CA GLN A 106 11.53 -2.01 4.17
C GLN A 106 11.03 -1.43 5.49
N GLU A 107 9.74 -1.08 5.53
CA GLU A 107 9.02 -0.71 6.74
C GLU A 107 8.03 -1.80 7.12
N SER A 108 7.64 -1.84 8.40
CA SER A 108 6.68 -2.83 8.90
C SER A 108 5.61 -2.20 9.78
N TYR A 109 4.38 -2.63 9.58
CA TYR A 109 3.23 -2.29 10.41
C TYR A 109 2.61 -3.56 10.98
N MET A 110 2.16 -3.52 12.23
CA MET A 110 1.45 -4.64 12.84
C MET A 110 0.29 -4.14 13.69
N VAL A 111 -0.86 -4.79 13.57
CA VAL A 111 -2.03 -4.58 14.42
C VAL A 111 -2.54 -5.91 14.94
N SER A 112 -3.08 -5.89 16.16
CA SER A 112 -3.69 -7.06 16.79
C SER A 112 -5.10 -6.74 17.26
N ASP A 113 -6.04 -7.63 16.98
CA ASP A 113 -7.39 -7.65 17.53
C ASP A 113 -7.47 -8.75 18.60
N SER A 114 -7.59 -8.34 19.86
CA SER A 114 -7.65 -9.27 20.99
C SER A 114 -8.97 -10.05 21.06
N SER A 115 -10.06 -9.50 20.54
CA SER A 115 -11.38 -10.16 20.48
C SER A 115 -11.34 -11.31 19.49
N ALA A 116 -10.79 -11.07 18.30
CA ALA A 116 -10.64 -12.08 17.26
C ALA A 116 -9.40 -12.99 17.46
N LYS A 117 -8.51 -12.67 18.41
CA LYS A 117 -7.17 -13.27 18.55
C LYS A 117 -6.40 -13.27 17.23
N GLU A 118 -6.52 -12.15 16.51
CA GLU A 118 -6.00 -11.97 15.16
C GLU A 118 -4.86 -10.96 15.17
N THR A 119 -3.81 -11.22 14.42
CA THR A 119 -2.73 -10.26 14.14
C THR A 119 -2.54 -10.15 12.65
N VAL A 120 -2.39 -8.91 12.17
CA VAL A 120 -2.06 -8.60 10.78
C VAL A 120 -0.78 -7.79 10.76
N LYS A 121 0.18 -8.25 9.98
CA LYS A 121 1.45 -7.55 9.74
C LYS A 121 1.63 -7.29 8.25
N LEU A 122 2.02 -6.07 7.94
CA LEU A 122 2.42 -5.63 6.61
C LEU A 122 3.91 -5.33 6.63
N SER A 123 4.64 -5.82 5.65
CA SER A 123 6.03 -5.46 5.35
C SER A 123 6.03 -4.79 3.99
N VAL A 124 6.57 -3.58 3.88
CA VAL A 124 6.36 -2.71 2.73
C VAL A 124 7.69 -2.11 2.30
N GLU A 125 8.02 -2.27 1.03
CA GLU A 125 9.15 -1.60 0.38
C GLU A 125 8.68 -0.95 -0.92
N VAL A 126 9.13 0.28 -1.18
CA VAL A 126 8.84 1.00 -2.42
C VAL A 126 10.12 1.17 -3.21
N ILE A 127 10.07 0.75 -4.46
CA ILE A 127 11.17 0.81 -5.42
C ILE A 127 10.75 1.76 -6.55
N SER A 128 11.68 2.59 -7.01
CA SER A 128 11.52 3.36 -8.24
C SER A 128 12.27 2.64 -9.35
N SER A 129 11.59 2.29 -10.44
CA SER A 129 12.19 1.73 -11.67
C SER A 129 12.40 2.76 -12.77
#